data_AF-A0A2B8BCB5-F1
#
_entry.id   AF-A0A2B8BCB5-F1
#
_cell.length_a   1.000
_cell.length_b   1.000
_cell.length_c   1.000
_cell.angle_alpha   90.00
_cell.angle_beta   90.00
_cell.angle_gamma   90.00
#
_symmetry.space_group_name_H-M   'P 1'
#
loop_
_entity.id
_entity.type
_entity.pdbx_description
1 polymer ?
#
loop_
_entity_poly.entity_id
_entity_poly.type
_entity_poly.pdbx_seq_one_letter_code
_entity_poly.pdbx_strand_id
1 'polypeptide(L)'
;MLSIGNEQFQAMERQSVRSFAGRAADFLKKHFQGAQSVGRGELTEEILPLIDKAKHYGLTGERDVVAYIVTAAYLGRNFDEALEQANVILRRGTDSSAVKAQKLEALTAEIVARLQA
;
A
#
# COMPACT_ATOMS: atom_id res chain seq x y z
N MET A 1 18.28 -33.73 6.13
CA MET A 1 17.05 -33.60 6.93
C MET A 1 16.99 -32.15 7.43
N LEU A 2 15.82 -31.50 7.37
CA LEU A 2 15.53 -30.05 7.62
C LEU A 2 15.57 -29.09 6.40
N SER A 3 14.80 -29.36 5.34
CA SER A 3 14.34 -28.30 4.41
C SER A 3 12.92 -27.79 4.74
N ILE A 4 12.27 -28.44 5.72
CA ILE A 4 10.87 -28.22 6.10
C ILE A 4 10.64 -26.83 6.74
N GLY A 5 11.67 -26.21 7.33
CA GLY A 5 11.52 -24.91 8.01
C GLY A 5 11.36 -23.70 7.08
N ASN A 6 12.07 -23.66 5.95
CA ASN A 6 12.12 -22.46 5.09
C ASN A 6 10.89 -22.37 4.18
N GLU A 7 10.51 -23.48 3.53
CA GLU A 7 9.35 -23.51 2.62
C GLU A 7 8.04 -23.26 3.35
N GLN A 8 7.88 -23.82 4.56
CA GLN A 8 6.71 -23.61 5.40
C GLN A 8 6.63 -22.17 5.91
N PHE A 9 7.75 -21.59 6.35
CA PHE A 9 7.80 -20.19 6.78
C PHE A 9 7.41 -19.23 5.66
N GLN A 10 7.95 -19.45 4.45
CA GLN A 10 7.57 -18.66 3.27
C GLN A 10 6.10 -18.85 2.88
N ALA A 11 5.56 -20.07 3.00
CA ALA A 11 4.14 -20.31 2.75
C ALA A 11 3.24 -19.54 3.74
N MET A 12 3.62 -19.50 5.02
CA MET A 12 2.91 -18.73 6.05
C MET A 12 3.00 -17.22 5.80
N GLU A 13 4.17 -16.70 5.43
CA GLU A 13 4.33 -15.28 5.09
C GLU A 13 3.45 -14.90 3.90
N ARG A 14 3.48 -15.70 2.82
CA ARG A 14 2.62 -15.50 1.64
C ARG A 14 1.14 -15.49 2.01
N GLN A 15 0.70 -16.41 2.86
CA GLN A 15 -0.68 -16.47 3.32
C GLN A 15 -1.06 -15.25 4.17
N SER A 16 -0.16 -14.79 5.04
CA SER A 16 -0.36 -13.59 5.86
C SER A 16 -0.50 -12.33 5.00
N VAL A 17 0.43 -12.13 4.06
CA VAL A 17 0.40 -11.01 3.10
C VAL A 17 -0.89 -11.03 2.27
N ARG A 18 -1.29 -12.20 1.78
CA ARG A 18 -2.52 -12.33 0.98
C ARG A 18 -3.78 -12.09 1.81
N SER A 19 -3.78 -12.51 3.08
CA SER A 19 -4.88 -12.22 4.02
C SER A 19 -4.98 -10.72 4.30
N PHE A 20 -3.84 -10.04 4.48
CA PHE A 20 -3.80 -8.59 4.62
C PHE A 20 -4.27 -7.87 3.35
N ALA A 21 -3.80 -8.27 2.16
CA ALA A 21 -4.26 -7.73 0.88
C ALA A 21 -5.78 -7.87 0.72
N GLY A 22 -6.36 -9.00 1.16
CA GLY A 22 -7.81 -9.20 1.17
C GLY A 22 -8.54 -8.21 2.08
N ARG A 23 -8.03 -7.93 3.29
CA ARG A 23 -8.62 -6.91 4.18
C ARG A 23 -8.49 -5.50 3.60
N ALA A 24 -7.36 -5.18 2.98
CA ALA A 24 -7.16 -3.92 2.28
C ALA A 24 -8.12 -3.78 1.08
N ALA A 25 -8.37 -4.85 0.34
CA ALA A 25 -9.36 -4.87 -0.74
C ALA A 25 -10.78 -4.57 -0.20
N ASP A 26 -11.17 -5.22 0.89
CA ASP A 26 -12.47 -4.99 1.53
C ASP A 26 -12.60 -3.53 2.02
N PHE A 27 -11.51 -2.97 2.58
CA PHE A 27 -11.45 -1.56 2.96
C PHE A 27 -11.62 -0.63 1.74
N LEU A 28 -10.89 -0.86 0.65
CA LEU A 28 -11.01 -0.04 -0.56
C LEU A 28 -12.42 -0.12 -1.14
N LYS A 29 -13.01 -1.31 -1.24
CA LYS A 29 -14.40 -1.46 -1.72
C LYS A 29 -15.41 -0.68 -0.86
N LYS A 30 -15.20 -0.63 0.45
CA LYS A 30 -16.09 0.09 1.37
C LYS A 30 -16.01 1.60 1.21
N HIS A 31 -14.83 2.14 0.91
CA HIS A 31 -14.56 3.58 0.96
C HIS A 31 -14.39 4.25 -0.41
N PHE A 32 -14.13 3.49 -1.48
CA PHE A 32 -13.86 4.00 -2.82
C PHE A 32 -14.88 3.47 -3.81
N GLN A 33 -15.69 4.37 -4.39
CA GLN A 33 -16.71 4.01 -5.37
C GLN A 33 -16.11 3.27 -6.58
N GLY A 34 -14.92 3.68 -7.05
CA GLY A 34 -14.22 3.03 -8.16
C GLY A 34 -13.78 1.59 -7.85
N ALA A 35 -13.58 1.22 -6.59
CA ALA A 35 -13.21 -0.14 -6.20
C ALA A 35 -14.43 -1.07 -6.07
N GLN A 36 -15.66 -0.52 -5.96
CA GLN A 36 -16.86 -1.32 -5.75
C GLN A 36 -17.17 -2.22 -6.95
N SER A 37 -16.90 -1.75 -8.17
CA SER A 37 -17.11 -2.48 -9.43
C SER A 37 -16.07 -3.57 -9.69
N VAL A 38 -14.89 -3.48 -9.06
CA VAL A 38 -13.80 -4.46 -9.21
C VAL A 38 -14.06 -5.67 -8.33
N GLY A 39 -13.81 -6.89 -8.83
CA GLY A 39 -13.95 -8.11 -8.04
C GLY A 39 -13.00 -8.11 -6.83
N ARG A 40 -13.42 -8.63 -5.67
CA ARG A 40 -12.55 -8.65 -4.47
C ARG A 40 -11.24 -9.40 -4.73
N GLY A 41 -11.31 -10.53 -5.43
CA GLY A 41 -10.14 -11.33 -5.80
C GLY A 41 -9.19 -10.56 -6.72
N GLU A 42 -9.72 -9.90 -7.74
CA GLU A 42 -8.95 -9.04 -8.65
C GLU A 42 -8.27 -7.89 -7.89
N LEU A 43 -9.01 -7.17 -7.05
CA LEU A 43 -8.45 -6.09 -6.22
C LEU A 43 -7.38 -6.58 -5.25
N THR A 44 -7.53 -7.80 -4.72
CA THR A 44 -6.49 -8.44 -3.89
C THR A 44 -5.20 -8.62 -4.67
N GLU A 45 -5.27 -9.13 -5.90
CA GLU A 45 -4.10 -9.29 -6.77
C GLU A 45 -3.49 -7.95 -7.18
N GLU A 46 -4.30 -6.90 -7.35
CA GLU A 46 -3.80 -5.54 -7.61
C GLU A 46 -3.07 -4.91 -6.41
N ILE A 47 -3.46 -5.26 -5.18
CA ILE A 47 -2.87 -4.73 -3.94
C ILE A 47 -1.53 -5.41 -3.61
N LEU A 48 -1.37 -6.69 -3.91
CA LEU A 48 -0.13 -7.44 -3.63
C LEU A 48 1.16 -6.71 -4.07
N PRO A 49 1.29 -6.21 -5.32
CA PRO A 49 2.48 -5.46 -5.73
C PRO A 49 2.64 -4.12 -5.00
N LEU A 50 1.54 -3.49 -4.55
CA LEU A 50 1.61 -2.25 -3.76
C LEU A 50 2.17 -2.51 -2.36
N ILE A 51 1.83 -3.64 -1.75
CA ILE A 51 2.41 -4.06 -0.45
C ILE A 51 3.91 -4.26 -0.60
N ASP A 52 4.35 -4.91 -1.68
CA ASP A 52 5.76 -5.13 -1.94
C ASP A 52 6.51 -3.81 -2.16
N LYS A 53 5.97 -2.89 -2.98
CA LYS A 53 6.52 -1.53 -3.13
C LYS A 53 6.61 -0.78 -1.79
N ALA A 54 5.55 -0.81 -0.99
CA ALA A 54 5.52 -0.17 0.32
C ALA A 54 6.65 -0.69 1.23
N LYS A 55 6.86 -2.01 1.27
CA LYS A 55 7.96 -2.65 2.01
C LYS A 55 9.34 -2.18 1.50
N HIS A 56 9.52 -2.06 0.18
CA HIS A 56 10.77 -1.55 -0.41
C HIS A 56 11.10 -0.11 0.01
N TYR A 57 10.09 0.72 0.26
CA TYR A 57 10.27 2.07 0.81
C TYR A 57 10.45 2.11 2.34
N GLY A 58 10.47 0.95 2.99
CA GLY A 58 10.62 0.82 4.44
C GLY A 58 9.33 1.08 5.22
N LEU A 59 8.16 0.94 4.59
CA LEU A 59 6.88 0.97 5.29
C LEU A 59 6.62 -0.42 5.90
N THR A 60 6.69 -0.49 7.23
CA THR A 60 6.69 -1.78 7.96
C THR A 60 5.42 -2.01 8.78
N GLY A 61 4.70 -0.96 9.16
CA GLY A 61 3.43 -1.06 9.88
C GLY A 61 2.25 -1.34 8.96
N GLU A 62 1.25 -2.10 9.44
CA GLU A 62 0.03 -2.39 8.66
C GLU A 62 -0.67 -1.08 8.23
N ARG A 63 -0.80 -0.12 9.16
CA ARG A 63 -1.36 1.21 8.87
C ARG A 63 -0.55 1.98 7.84
N ASP A 64 0.77 1.90 7.91
CA ASP A 64 1.68 2.63 7.02
C ASP A 64 1.58 2.10 5.58
N VAL A 65 1.46 0.78 5.44
CA VAL A 65 1.22 0.14 4.14
C VAL A 65 -0.18 0.48 3.62
N VAL A 66 -1.20 0.53 4.48
CA VAL A 66 -2.55 0.98 4.07
C VAL A 66 -2.53 2.42 3.58
N ALA A 67 -1.78 3.32 4.23
CA ALA A 67 -1.62 4.70 3.76
C ALA A 67 -1.06 4.73 2.32
N TYR A 68 -0.03 3.94 2.03
CA TYR A 68 0.50 3.81 0.67
C TYR A 68 -0.54 3.28 -0.34
N ILE A 69 -1.28 2.23 0.03
CA ILE A 69 -2.33 1.65 -0.83
C ILE A 69 -3.44 2.68 -1.12
N VAL A 70 -3.86 3.44 -0.10
CA VAL A 70 -4.86 4.50 -0.22
C VAL A 70 -4.36 5.63 -1.11
N THR A 71 -3.11 6.06 -0.94
CA THR A 71 -2.50 7.05 -1.83
C THR A 71 -2.47 6.55 -3.28
N ALA A 72 -2.11 5.30 -3.52
CA ALA A 72 -2.15 4.70 -4.86
C ALA A 72 -3.56 4.63 -5.44
N ALA A 73 -4.59 4.42 -4.61
CA ALA A 73 -5.98 4.41 -5.04
C ALA A 73 -6.47 5.81 -5.48
N TYR A 74 -6.01 6.87 -4.81
CA TYR A 74 -6.36 8.25 -5.17
C TYR A 74 -5.53 8.81 -6.32
N LEU A 75 -4.22 8.57 -6.30
CA LEU A 75 -3.25 9.26 -7.18
C LEU A 75 -2.72 8.37 -8.32
N GLY A 76 -3.14 7.11 -8.35
CA GLY A 76 -2.70 6.11 -9.32
C GLY A 76 -1.57 5.20 -8.81
N ARG A 77 -1.49 3.99 -9.37
CA ARG A 77 -0.59 2.91 -8.90
C ARG A 77 0.92 3.21 -8.97
N ASN A 78 1.30 4.20 -9.76
CA ASN A 78 2.71 4.61 -9.96
C ASN A 78 2.94 6.05 -9.45
N PHE A 79 2.12 6.53 -8.50
CA PHE A 79 2.27 7.87 -7.93
C PHE A 79 3.67 8.11 -7.34
N ASP A 80 4.32 7.06 -6.86
CA ASP A 80 5.65 7.09 -6.25
C ASP A 80 6.77 7.43 -7.25
N GLU A 81 6.51 7.22 -8.53
CA GLU A 81 7.40 7.59 -9.65
C GLU A 81 6.90 8.85 -10.36
N ALA A 82 5.58 9.01 -10.50
CA ALA A 82 4.96 10.10 -11.23
C ALA A 82 4.95 11.43 -10.45
N LEU A 83 4.95 11.39 -9.11
CA LEU A 83 4.93 12.56 -8.26
C LEU A 83 6.26 12.70 -7.50
N GLU A 84 7.04 13.72 -7.88
CA GLU A 84 8.34 14.01 -7.24
C GLU A 84 8.21 14.15 -5.72
N GLN A 85 7.16 14.81 -5.24
CA GLN A 85 6.90 15.01 -3.80
C GLN A 85 6.72 13.68 -3.06
N ALA A 86 5.99 12.73 -3.66
CA ALA A 86 5.81 11.40 -3.08
C ALA A 86 7.13 10.62 -3.04
N ASN A 87 7.91 10.70 -4.13
CA ASN A 87 9.22 10.06 -4.22
C ASN A 87 10.18 10.56 -3.13
N VAL A 88 10.23 11.88 -2.91
CA VAL A 88 11.05 12.52 -1.87
C VAL A 88 10.64 12.05 -0.47
N ILE A 89 9.33 11.95 -0.19
CA ILE A 89 8.83 11.44 1.10
C ILE A 89 9.27 9.98 1.31
N LEU A 90 9.06 9.13 0.31
CA LEU A 90 9.29 7.69 0.40
C LEU A 90 10.78 7.33 0.51
N ARG A 91 11.65 8.05 -0.21
CA ARG A 91 13.10 7.76 -0.26
C ARG A 91 13.92 8.45 0.83
N ARG A 92 13.32 9.36 1.61
CA ARG A 92 14.02 10.02 2.72
C ARG A 92 14.37 9.01 3.81
N GLY A 93 15.66 8.64 3.88
CA GLY A 93 16.16 7.60 4.78
C GLY A 93 16.16 7.95 6.27
N THR A 94 16.00 9.23 6.63
CA THR A 94 15.97 9.68 8.03
C THR A 94 14.60 9.55 8.69
N ASP A 95 13.53 9.40 7.89
CA ASP A 95 12.17 9.35 8.40
C ASP A 95 11.79 7.92 8.77
N SER A 96 11.11 7.76 9.92
CA SER A 96 10.52 6.48 10.30
C SER A 96 9.35 6.11 9.38
N SER A 97 8.98 4.82 9.34
CA SER A 97 7.82 4.30 8.61
C SER A 97 6.56 5.14 8.85
N ALA A 98 6.24 5.40 10.11
CA ALA A 98 5.06 6.18 10.51
C ALA A 98 5.12 7.64 10.03
N VAL A 99 6.30 8.27 10.04
CA VAL A 99 6.48 9.65 9.54
C VAL A 99 6.27 9.71 8.04
N LYS A 100 6.79 8.73 7.28
CA LYS A 100 6.56 8.64 5.84
C LYS A 100 5.08 8.47 5.52
N ALA A 101 4.39 7.56 6.22
CA ALA A 101 2.96 7.34 6.05
C ALA A 101 2.15 8.61 6.31
N GLN A 102 2.40 9.31 7.43
CA GLN A 102 1.73 10.56 7.75
C GLN A 102 1.93 11.64 6.66
N LYS A 103 3.16 11.77 6.13
CA LYS A 103 3.46 12.71 5.05
C LYS A 103 2.75 12.34 3.75
N LEU A 104 2.64 11.05 3.42
CA LEU A 104 1.87 10.58 2.27
C LEU A 104 0.38 10.87 2.42
N GLU A 105 -0.19 10.62 3.60
CA GLU A 105 -1.59 10.95 3.89
C GLU A 105 -1.85 12.46 3.69
N ALA A 106 -0.97 13.31 4.22
CA ALA A 106 -1.07 14.77 4.05
C ALA A 106 -0.97 15.21 2.58
N LEU A 107 0.01 14.67 1.84
CA LEU A 107 0.17 14.94 0.40
C LEU A 107 -1.08 14.51 -0.39
N THR A 108 -1.62 13.34 -0.06
CA THR A 108 -2.83 12.80 -0.72
C THR A 108 -4.02 13.73 -0.48
N ALA A 109 -4.24 14.13 0.77
CA ALA A 109 -5.32 15.05 1.12
C ALA A 109 -5.19 16.40 0.40
N GLU A 110 -3.97 16.95 0.32
CA GLU A 110 -3.69 18.21 -0.38
C GLU A 110 -4.03 18.13 -1.88
N ILE A 111 -3.58 17.07 -2.56
CA ILE A 111 -3.83 16.90 -4.00
C ILE A 111 -5.31 16.67 -4.27
N VAL A 112 -5.97 15.81 -3.49
CA VAL A 112 -7.42 15.53 -3.66
C VAL A 112 -8.24 16.81 -3.44
N ALA A 113 -7.90 17.62 -2.44
CA ALA A 113 -8.59 18.89 -2.19
C ALA A 113 -8.43 19.87 -3.38
N ARG A 114 -7.26 19.92 -4.01
CA ARG A 114 -7.03 20.75 -5.20
C ARG A 114 -7.80 20.30 -6.44
N LEU A 115 -8.05 19.00 -6.58
CA LEU A 115 -8.81 18.45 -7.72
C LEU A 115 -10.33 18.68 -7.59
N GLN A 116 -10.80 19.02 -6.39
CA GLN A 116 -12.22 19.27 -6.09
C GLN A 116 -12.59 20.77 -6.07
N ALA A 117 -11.60 21.66 -6.21
CA ALA A 117 -11.76 23.11 -6.25
C ALA A 117 -11.87 23.61 -7.69
#